data_AF-A0A1Q3L9G8-F1
#
_entry.id   AF-A0A1Q3L9G8-F1
#
_cell.length_a   1.000
_cell.length_b   1.000
_cell.length_c   1.000
_cell.angle_alpha   90.00
_cell.angle_beta   90.00
_cell.angle_gamma   90.00
#
_symmetry.space_group_name_H-M   'P 1'
#
loop_
_entity.id
_entity.type
_entity.pdbx_description
1 polymer ?
#
loop_
_entity_poly.entity_id
_entity_poly.type
_entity_poly.pdbx_seq_one_letter_code
_entity_poly.pdbx_strand_id
1 'polypeptide(L)'
;MRPYLDKSAPDVWKAISAFSTTVKQHAAAGGLSVQESEYIKLRASQLNACAFCLDVHSRESREAGIVQQKIDLLPAWRESALYTEREKAVLAVAEAATRMPLSEESKADLAGAAAVLGEQAFAAAEWVAITINAFNRVSILSEHPVRPRGADGKVLS
;
A
#
# COMPACT_ATOMS: atom_id res chain seq x y z
N MET A 1 -25.72 -7.81 -9.40
CA MET A 1 -24.39 -7.18 -9.53
C MET A 1 -24.20 -6.30 -8.30
N ARG A 2 -23.06 -6.39 -7.61
CA ARG A 2 -22.79 -5.50 -6.47
C ARG A 2 -22.65 -4.06 -6.98
N PRO A 3 -23.17 -3.05 -6.26
CA PRO A 3 -22.96 -1.67 -6.66
C PRO A 3 -21.48 -1.34 -6.55
N TYR A 4 -20.97 -0.59 -7.52
CA TYR A 4 -19.66 0.03 -7.41
C TYR A 4 -19.76 1.19 -6.40
N LEU A 5 -19.10 1.06 -5.26
CA LEU A 5 -19.26 1.99 -4.13
C LEU A 5 -18.84 3.42 -4.51
N ASP A 6 -17.84 3.55 -5.39
CA ASP A 6 -17.37 4.82 -5.95
C ASP A 6 -18.45 5.51 -6.82
N LYS A 7 -19.33 4.73 -7.46
CA LYS A 7 -20.41 5.24 -8.31
C LYS A 7 -21.73 5.40 -7.58
N SER A 8 -22.03 4.53 -6.62
CA SER A 8 -23.28 4.58 -5.86
C SER A 8 -23.30 5.68 -4.82
N ALA A 9 -22.13 6.13 -4.33
CA ALA A 9 -22.00 7.23 -3.38
C ALA A 9 -20.84 8.18 -3.79
N PRO A 10 -21.04 9.02 -4.83
CA PRO A 10 -19.98 9.86 -5.38
C PRO A 10 -19.40 10.88 -4.39
N ASP A 11 -20.22 11.35 -3.44
CA ASP A 11 -19.82 12.23 -2.35
C ASP A 11 -18.87 11.53 -1.37
N VAL A 12 -19.16 10.29 -0.99
CA VAL A 12 -18.27 9.45 -0.16
C VAL A 12 -16.97 9.15 -0.90
N TRP A 13 -17.04 8.84 -2.20
CA TRP A 13 -15.86 8.63 -3.04
C TRP A 13 -14.98 9.88 -3.12
N LYS A 14 -15.60 11.06 -3.27
CA LYS A 14 -14.89 12.34 -3.27
C LYS A 14 -14.19 12.57 -1.93
N ALA A 15 -14.84 12.25 -0.80
CA ALA A 15 -14.27 12.41 0.53
C ALA A 15 -13.06 11.49 0.75
N ILE A 16 -13.15 10.19 0.43
CA ILE A 16 -12.02 9.26 0.59
C ILE A 16 -10.87 9.58 -0.38
N SER A 17 -11.17 10.10 -1.57
CA SER A 17 -10.16 10.57 -2.52
C SER A 17 -9.43 11.82 -2.00
N ALA A 18 -10.16 12.77 -1.39
CA ALA A 18 -9.57 13.94 -0.74
C ALA A 18 -8.69 13.53 0.45
N PHE A 19 -9.17 12.61 1.30
CA PHE A 19 -8.40 12.03 2.38
C PHE A 19 -7.09 11.39 1.88
N SER A 20 -7.15 10.57 0.82
CA SER A 20 -5.95 9.99 0.21
C SER A 20 -4.97 11.06 -0.32
N THR A 21 -5.49 12.16 -0.85
CA THR A 21 -4.65 13.28 -1.34
C THR A 21 -3.92 13.96 -0.18
N THR A 22 -4.63 14.23 0.91
CA THR A 22 -4.04 14.79 2.14
C THR A 22 -2.98 13.86 2.72
N VAL A 23 -3.25 12.55 2.79
CA VAL A 23 -2.27 11.56 3.26
C VAL A 23 -1.03 11.54 2.36
N LYS A 24 -1.19 11.59 1.03
CA LYS A 24 -0.05 11.66 0.10
C LYS A 24 0.82 12.91 0.33
N GLN A 25 0.20 14.07 0.52
CA GLN A 25 0.91 15.32 0.80
C GLN A 25 1.64 15.26 2.14
N HIS A 26 0.98 14.72 3.17
CA HIS A 26 1.56 14.54 4.50
C HIS A 26 2.73 13.56 4.47
N ALA A 27 2.63 12.45 3.72
CA ALA A 27 3.71 11.50 3.55
C ALA A 27 4.94 12.12 2.89
N ALA A 28 4.76 12.89 1.81
CA ALA A 28 5.86 13.60 1.19
C ALA A 28 6.51 14.63 2.14
N ALA A 29 5.69 15.40 2.87
CA ALA A 29 6.17 16.38 3.84
C ALA A 29 6.89 15.73 5.05
N GLY A 30 6.44 14.53 5.46
CA GLY A 30 7.01 13.75 6.56
C GLY A 30 8.25 12.93 6.17
N GLY A 31 8.74 13.05 4.93
CA GLY A 31 9.98 12.39 4.49
C GLY A 31 9.80 10.95 4.02
N LEU A 32 8.59 10.52 3.67
CA LEU A 32 8.39 9.28 2.92
C LEU A 32 8.58 9.53 1.43
N SER A 33 9.42 8.72 0.82
CA SER A 33 9.55 8.64 -0.63
C SER A 33 8.32 8.00 -1.27
N VAL A 34 8.21 8.19 -2.60
CA VAL A 34 7.19 7.52 -3.40
C VAL A 34 7.36 6.00 -3.34
N GLN A 35 8.60 5.50 -3.39
CA GLN A 35 8.89 4.06 -3.32
C GLN A 35 8.42 3.44 -2.00
N GLU A 36 8.70 4.10 -0.88
CA GLU A 36 8.25 3.63 0.45
C GLU A 36 6.74 3.61 0.57
N SER A 37 6.06 4.64 0.03
CA SER A 37 4.60 4.67 -0.03
C SER A 37 4.05 3.52 -0.88
N GLU A 38 4.68 3.20 -2.02
CA GLU A 38 4.24 2.09 -2.87
C GLU A 38 4.54 0.71 -2.27
N TYR A 39 5.63 0.52 -1.53
CA TYR A 39 5.85 -0.72 -0.76
C TYR A 39 4.72 -0.98 0.23
N ILE A 40 4.29 0.05 0.97
CA ILE A 40 3.17 -0.07 1.91
C ILE A 40 1.90 -0.48 1.18
N LYS A 41 1.57 0.23 0.10
CA LYS A 41 0.33 0.01 -0.66
C LYS A 41 0.29 -1.37 -1.30
N LEU A 42 1.41 -1.77 -1.92
CA LEU A 42 1.54 -3.07 -2.57
C LEU A 42 1.47 -4.20 -1.54
N ARG A 43 2.20 -4.10 -0.42
CA ARG A 43 2.22 -5.16 0.61
C ARG A 43 0.86 -5.32 1.28
N ALA A 44 0.21 -4.22 1.67
CA ALA A 44 -1.14 -4.27 2.25
C ALA A 44 -2.15 -4.88 1.26
N SER A 45 -2.06 -4.52 -0.02
CA SER A 45 -2.92 -5.07 -1.08
C SER A 45 -2.70 -6.57 -1.32
N GLN A 46 -1.45 -7.06 -1.20
CA GLN A 46 -1.15 -8.49 -1.24
C GLN A 46 -1.83 -9.23 -0.09
N LEU A 47 -1.71 -8.70 1.13
CA LEU A 47 -2.29 -9.30 2.33
C LEU A 47 -3.83 -9.31 2.31
N ASN A 48 -4.45 -8.26 1.78
CA ASN A 48 -5.91 -8.19 1.63
C ASN A 48 -6.44 -8.91 0.37
N ALA A 49 -5.56 -9.43 -0.48
CA ALA A 49 -5.92 -10.04 -1.77
C ALA A 49 -6.76 -9.11 -2.70
N CYS A 50 -6.51 -7.80 -2.70
CA CYS A 50 -7.21 -6.87 -3.59
C CYS A 50 -6.60 -6.89 -5.01
N ALA A 51 -7.15 -7.72 -5.92
CA ALA A 51 -6.64 -7.85 -7.29
C ALA A 51 -6.54 -6.52 -8.06
N PHE A 52 -7.57 -5.65 -7.95
CA PHE A 52 -7.56 -4.33 -8.59
C PHE A 52 -6.43 -3.44 -8.05
N CYS A 53 -6.27 -3.40 -6.73
CA CYS A 53 -5.24 -2.61 -6.07
C CYS A 53 -3.84 -3.14 -6.38
N LEU A 54 -3.69 -4.46 -6.53
CA LEU A 54 -2.44 -5.09 -6.96
C LEU A 54 -2.04 -4.68 -8.39
N ASP A 55 -2.99 -4.62 -9.35
CA ASP A 55 -2.67 -4.12 -10.72
C ASP A 55 -2.18 -2.67 -10.68
N VAL A 56 -2.86 -1.82 -9.89
CA VAL A 56 -2.48 -0.41 -9.75
C VAL A 56 -1.11 -0.28 -9.10
N HIS A 57 -0.93 -0.80 -7.90
CA HIS A 57 0.29 -0.55 -7.12
C HIS A 57 1.51 -1.32 -7.61
N SER A 58 1.35 -2.43 -8.34
CA SER A 58 2.48 -3.05 -9.03
C SER A 58 3.02 -2.16 -10.16
N ARG A 59 2.15 -1.46 -10.88
CA ARG A 59 2.55 -0.52 -11.93
C ARG A 59 3.16 0.75 -11.35
N GLU A 60 2.49 1.36 -10.37
CA GLU A 60 2.99 2.55 -9.68
C GLU A 60 4.34 2.27 -8.99
N SER A 61 4.55 1.07 -8.43
CA SER A 61 5.85 0.65 -7.88
C SER A 61 6.96 0.68 -8.94
N ARG A 62 6.71 0.14 -10.15
CA ARG A 62 7.67 0.18 -11.25
C ARG A 62 7.93 1.61 -11.73
N GLU A 63 6.88 2.42 -11.85
CA GLU A 63 7.01 3.83 -12.24
C GLU A 63 7.79 4.65 -11.20
N ALA A 64 7.67 4.30 -9.91
CA ALA A 64 8.47 4.87 -8.82
C ALA A 64 9.94 4.39 -8.80
N GLY A 65 10.32 3.46 -9.68
CA GLY A 65 11.68 2.92 -9.80
C GLY A 65 11.98 1.72 -8.89
N ILE A 66 10.97 1.09 -8.29
CA ILE A 66 11.18 -0.18 -7.57
C ILE A 66 11.48 -1.27 -8.60
N VAL A 67 12.64 -1.90 -8.46
CA VAL A 67 13.07 -2.96 -9.38
C VAL A 67 12.15 -4.18 -9.28
N GLN A 68 11.90 -4.82 -10.43
CA GLN A 68 10.95 -5.94 -10.54
C GLN A 68 11.26 -7.07 -9.55
N GLN A 69 12.55 -7.40 -9.33
CA GLN A 69 12.96 -8.42 -8.36
C GLN A 69 12.45 -8.14 -6.94
N LYS A 70 12.43 -6.88 -6.49
CA LYS A 70 11.90 -6.51 -5.17
C LYS A 70 10.38 -6.56 -5.12
N ILE A 71 9.69 -6.34 -6.23
CA ILE A 71 8.23 -6.51 -6.32
C ILE A 71 7.87 -8.00 -6.21
N ASP A 72 8.59 -8.85 -6.94
CA ASP A 72 8.35 -10.30 -6.99
C ASP A 72 8.63 -10.97 -5.64
N LEU A 73 9.70 -10.55 -4.96
CA LEU A 73 10.10 -11.09 -3.65
C LEU A 73 9.39 -10.44 -2.46
N LEU A 74 8.54 -9.44 -2.70
CA LEU A 74 7.88 -8.70 -1.62
C LEU A 74 7.11 -9.59 -0.64
N PRO A 75 6.43 -10.68 -1.05
CA PRO A 75 5.78 -11.58 -0.11
C PRO A 75 6.72 -12.24 0.91
N ALA A 76 8.00 -12.37 0.58
CA ALA A 76 9.05 -13.01 1.36
C ALA A 76 10.11 -12.01 1.84
N TRP A 77 9.77 -10.72 1.96
CA TRP A 77 10.74 -9.65 2.25
C TRP A 77 11.55 -9.87 3.54
N ARG A 78 10.96 -10.51 4.56
CA ARG A 78 11.63 -10.82 5.84
C ARG A 78 12.81 -11.76 5.68
N GLU A 79 12.77 -12.64 4.68
CA GLU A 79 13.80 -13.65 4.38
C GLU A 79 14.82 -13.14 3.34
N SER A 80 14.80 -11.84 3.02
CA SER A 80 15.61 -11.27 1.94
C SER A 80 16.53 -10.15 2.43
N ALA A 81 17.79 -10.22 2.03
CA ALA A 81 18.77 -9.16 2.26
C ALA A 81 18.66 -7.99 1.25
N LEU A 82 17.75 -8.06 0.28
CA LEU A 82 17.61 -7.03 -0.76
C LEU A 82 17.00 -5.72 -0.23
N TYR A 83 16.23 -5.79 0.85
CA TYR A 83 15.55 -4.64 1.43
C TYR A 83 16.44 -3.97 2.46
N THR A 84 16.56 -2.65 2.37
CA THR A 84 17.21 -1.82 3.38
C THR A 84 16.40 -1.82 4.67
N GLU A 85 17.02 -1.45 5.79
CA GLU A 85 16.33 -1.35 7.09
C GLU A 85 15.14 -0.40 7.04
N ARG A 86 15.24 0.69 6.27
CA ARG A 86 14.13 1.65 6.09
C ARG A 86 12.98 1.07 5.26
N GLU A 87 13.28 0.31 4.21
CA GLU A 87 12.26 -0.43 3.43
C GLU A 87 11.58 -1.51 4.29
N LYS A 88 12.34 -2.24 5.11
CA LYS A 88 11.80 -3.21 6.07
C LYS A 88 10.87 -2.54 7.09
N ALA A 89 11.23 -1.36 7.59
CA ALA A 89 10.42 -0.60 8.53
C ALA A 89 9.04 -0.22 7.95
N VAL A 90 8.97 0.28 6.72
CA VAL A 90 7.68 0.60 6.09
C VAL A 90 6.86 -0.65 5.75
N LEU A 91 7.52 -1.78 5.43
CA LEU A 91 6.85 -3.06 5.21
C LEU A 91 6.26 -3.61 6.52
N ALA A 92 6.98 -3.50 7.63
CA ALA A 92 6.50 -3.87 8.96
C ALA A 92 5.23 -3.08 9.34
N VAL A 93 5.22 -1.76 9.10
CA VAL A 93 4.03 -0.91 9.27
C VAL A 93 2.86 -1.41 8.41
N ALA A 94 3.12 -1.75 7.15
CA ALA A 94 2.09 -2.26 6.24
C ALA A 94 1.46 -3.58 6.71
N GLU A 95 2.26 -4.51 7.24
CA GLU A 95 1.78 -5.79 7.75
C GLU A 95 0.97 -5.60 9.04
N ALA A 96 1.49 -4.82 9.99
CA ALA A 96 0.84 -4.56 11.27
C ALA A 96 -0.48 -3.80 11.12
N ALA A 97 -0.54 -2.80 10.24
CA ALA A 97 -1.77 -2.05 9.97
C ALA A 97 -2.85 -2.89 9.26
N THR A 98 -2.44 -3.98 8.59
CA THR A 98 -3.36 -4.83 7.81
C THR A 98 -3.88 -6.03 8.63
N ARG A 99 -3.02 -6.67 9.43
CA ARG A 99 -3.35 -7.88 10.18
C ARG A 99 -3.77 -7.54 11.62
N MET A 100 -5.02 -7.83 11.96
CA MET A 100 -5.59 -7.59 13.29
C MET A 100 -6.07 -8.91 13.92
N PRO A 101 -5.97 -9.06 15.25
CA PRO A 101 -5.38 -8.12 16.22
C PRO A 101 -3.84 -8.05 16.12
N LEU A 102 -3.24 -6.98 16.65
CA LEU A 102 -1.78 -6.85 16.74
C LEU A 102 -1.21 -7.90 17.70
N SER A 103 -0.27 -8.72 17.22
CA SER A 103 0.54 -9.61 18.06
C SER A 103 1.64 -8.84 18.79
N GLU A 104 2.27 -9.46 19.80
CA GLU A 104 3.46 -8.89 20.44
C GLU A 104 4.61 -8.70 19.44
N GLU A 105 4.75 -9.59 18.47
CA GLU A 105 5.72 -9.45 17.37
C GLU A 105 5.41 -8.22 16.51
N SER A 106 4.15 -8.00 16.12
CA SER A 106 3.76 -6.81 15.35
C SER A 106 3.98 -5.51 16.14
N LYS A 107 3.80 -5.52 17.46
CA LYS A 107 4.10 -4.36 18.31
C LYS A 107 5.60 -4.08 18.37
N ALA A 108 6.43 -5.12 18.50
CA ALA A 108 7.87 -4.99 18.49
C ALA A 108 8.38 -4.46 17.13
N ASP A 109 7.82 -4.98 16.03
CA ASP A 109 8.06 -4.51 14.67
C ASP A 109 7.72 -3.02 14.50
N LEU A 110 6.56 -2.56 15.00
CA LEU A 110 6.18 -1.15 14.96
C LEU A 110 7.13 -0.27 15.77
N ALA A 111 7.56 -0.72 16.96
CA ALA A 111 8.54 0.00 17.77
C ALA A 111 9.89 0.13 17.05
N GLY A 112 10.37 -0.94 16.40
CA GLY A 112 11.58 -0.90 15.56
C GLY A 112 11.42 0.02 14.35
N ALA A 113 10.27 -0.04 13.67
CA ALA A 113 9.97 0.83 12.55
C ALA A 113 9.94 2.32 12.94
N ALA A 114 9.36 2.65 14.10
CA ALA A 114 9.35 4.02 14.63
C ALA A 114 10.77 4.55 14.89
N ALA A 115 11.66 3.69 15.43
CA ALA A 115 13.06 4.06 15.66
C ALA A 115 13.84 4.32 14.36
N VAL A 116 13.57 3.55 13.30
CA VAL A 116 14.24 3.69 11.99
C VAL A 116 13.68 4.87 11.19
N LEU A 117 12.36 5.06 11.21
CA LEU A 117 11.68 6.06 10.38
C LEU A 117 11.74 7.46 11.00
N GLY A 118 11.73 7.55 12.33
CA GLY A 118 11.43 8.78 13.05
C GLY A 118 9.93 9.07 13.08
N GLU A 119 9.51 9.90 14.03
CA GLU A 119 8.10 10.13 14.35
C GLU A 119 7.23 10.53 13.15
N GLN A 120 7.67 11.52 12.36
CA GLN A 120 6.89 12.06 11.24
C GLN A 120 6.72 11.04 10.11
N ALA A 121 7.80 10.36 9.70
CA ALA A 121 7.73 9.36 8.64
C ALA A 121 6.98 8.10 9.07
N PHE A 122 7.11 7.70 10.35
CA PHE A 122 6.37 6.58 10.92
C PHE A 122 4.86 6.84 10.92
N ALA A 123 4.42 7.97 11.47
CA ALA A 123 3.00 8.35 11.48
C ALA A 123 2.44 8.46 10.05
N ALA A 124 3.21 9.02 9.13
CA ALA A 124 2.82 9.08 7.73
C ALA A 124 2.69 7.68 7.09
N ALA A 125 3.58 6.73 7.44
CA ALA A 125 3.52 5.36 6.92
C ALA A 125 2.25 4.65 7.40
N GLU A 126 1.88 4.84 8.66
CA GLU A 126 0.61 4.32 9.22
C GLU A 126 -0.59 4.91 8.47
N TRP A 127 -0.61 6.22 8.22
CA TRP A 127 -1.68 6.85 7.44
C TRP A 127 -1.77 6.32 6.00
N VAL A 128 -0.65 6.06 5.34
CA VAL A 128 -0.64 5.40 4.02
C VAL A 128 -1.22 3.99 4.12
N ALA A 129 -0.84 3.23 5.14
CA ALA A 129 -1.31 1.85 5.35
C ALA A 129 -2.82 1.77 5.68
N ILE A 130 -3.32 2.71 6.48
CA ILE A 130 -4.76 2.88 6.77
C ILE A 130 -5.51 3.20 5.48
N THR A 131 -4.99 4.15 4.70
CA THR A 131 -5.62 4.58 3.44
C THR A 131 -5.76 3.42 2.47
N ILE A 132 -4.68 2.68 2.19
CA ILE A 132 -4.77 1.56 1.25
C ILE A 132 -5.68 0.43 1.75
N ASN A 133 -5.72 0.19 3.06
CA ASN A 133 -6.66 -0.77 3.64
C ASN A 133 -8.13 -0.39 3.38
N ALA A 134 -8.46 0.90 3.41
CA ALA A 134 -9.79 1.39 3.04
C ALA A 134 -10.09 1.18 1.55
N PHE A 135 -9.16 1.55 0.66
CA PHE A 135 -9.33 1.37 -0.79
C PHE A 135 -9.39 -0.12 -1.21
N ASN A 136 -8.66 -0.99 -0.52
CA ASN A 136 -8.77 -2.44 -0.70
C ASN A 136 -10.19 -2.92 -0.43
N ARG A 137 -10.80 -2.48 0.69
CA ARG A 137 -12.18 -2.83 1.05
C ARG A 137 -13.20 -2.31 0.05
N VAL A 138 -13.04 -1.05 -0.37
CA VAL A 138 -13.90 -0.46 -1.43
C VAL A 138 -13.85 -1.30 -2.69
N SER A 139 -12.64 -1.65 -3.16
CA SER A 139 -12.48 -2.36 -4.42
C SER A 139 -12.94 -3.82 -4.38
N ILE A 140 -12.70 -4.52 -3.27
CA ILE A 140 -13.15 -5.90 -3.08
C ILE A 140 -14.67 -5.98 -3.02
N LEU A 141 -15.32 -5.10 -2.23
CA LEU A 141 -16.77 -5.10 -2.09
C LEU A 141 -17.49 -4.65 -3.37
N SER A 142 -16.82 -3.82 -4.18
CA SER A 142 -17.30 -3.38 -5.49
C SER A 142 -16.99 -4.36 -6.61
N GLU A 143 -16.21 -5.43 -6.38
CA GLU A 143 -15.78 -6.38 -7.43
C GLU A 143 -15.12 -5.66 -8.64
N HIS A 144 -14.27 -4.66 -8.37
CA HIS A 144 -13.63 -3.90 -9.45
C HIS A 144 -12.83 -4.82 -10.38
N PRO A 145 -13.06 -4.77 -11.70
CA PRO A 145 -12.40 -5.67 -12.63
C PRO A 145 -10.95 -5.25 -12.90
N VAL A 146 -10.06 -6.23 -13.04
CA VAL A 146 -8.72 -6.02 -13.58
C VAL A 146 -8.77 -6.17 -15.09
N ARG A 147 -8.24 -5.17 -15.82
CA ARG A 147 -8.15 -5.25 -17.28
C ARG A 147 -6.88 -6.00 -17.68
N PRO A 148 -6.94 -6.95 -18.63
CA PRO A 148 -5.75 -7.64 -19.10
C PRO A 148 -4.79 -6.65 -19.76
N ARG A 149 -3.48 -6.88 -19.58
CA ARG A 149 -2.42 -6.03 -20.14
C ARG A 149 -1.38 -6.87 -20.86
N GLY A 150 -0.80 -6.29 -21.91
CA GLY A 150 0.35 -6.85 -22.63
C GLY A 150 1.65 -6.70 -21.84
N ALA A 151 2.72 -7.31 -22.34
CA ALA A 151 4.07 -7.18 -21.77
C ALA A 151 4.59 -5.72 -21.79
N ASP A 152 4.03 -4.87 -22.67
CA ASP A 152 4.31 -3.43 -22.74
C ASP A 152 3.52 -2.59 -21.71
N GLY A 153 2.71 -3.24 -20.85
CA GLY A 153 1.90 -2.61 -19.81
C GLY A 153 0.59 -1.98 -20.30
N LYS A 154 0.31 -2.01 -21.60
CA LYS A 154 -0.92 -1.43 -22.17
C LYS A 154 -2.10 -2.37 -21.98
N VAL A 155 -3.28 -1.79 -21.81
CA VAL A 155 -4.54 -2.54 -21.74
C VAL A 155 -4.80 -3.21 -23.08
N LEU A 156 -5.07 -4.51 -23.05
CA LEU A 156 -5.51 -5.25 -24.24
C LEU A 156 -6.98 -4.90 -24.52
N SER A 157 -7.28 -4.59 -25.78
CA SER A 157 -8.63 -4.30 -26.28
C SER A 157 -9.53 -5.53 -26.30
#